data_AF-A0A382BGZ2-F1
#
_entry.id   AF-A0A382BGZ2-F1
#
_cell.length_a   1.000
_cell.length_b   1.000
_cell.length_c   1.000
_cell.angle_alpha   90.00
_cell.angle_beta   90.00
_cell.angle_gamma   90.00
#
_symmetry.space_group_name_H-M   'P 1'
#
loop_
_entity.id
_entity.type
_entity.pdbx_description
1 polymer ?
#
loop_
_entity_poly.entity_id
_entity_poly.type
_entity_poly.pdbx_seq_one_letter_code
_entity_poly.pdbx_strand_id
1 'polypeptide(L)'
;VYSRLGSYDRERLDRWLWHSGEMFETWAHEASVVPVDLEPLLRWRKERTARGETWGSLRDMGARRDGYVAGILDEVESRGPLRSSELVDPRPRSGTWWGGRSDGRLALDWLFRTGQVGVRRDVRFQRSYETFDGLIPAETRTVASPPEDEAQRAL
;
A
#
# COMPACT_ATOMS: atom_id res chain seq x y z
N VAL A 1 3.66 5.76 28.76
CA VAL A 1 2.63 5.95 27.73
C VAL A 1 2.83 7.34 27.13
N TYR A 2 3.04 7.45 25.82
CA TYR A 2 3.39 8.70 25.13
C TYR A 2 2.27 9.13 24.18
N SER A 3 1.13 9.58 24.72
CA SER A 3 0.04 10.17 23.94
C SER A 3 -0.38 11.48 24.58
N ARG A 4 -0.63 12.51 23.76
CA ARG A 4 -1.14 13.82 24.21
C ARG A 4 -2.51 13.72 24.87
N LEU A 5 -3.26 12.65 24.60
CA LEU A 5 -4.62 12.41 25.13
C LEU A 5 -4.65 11.42 26.30
N GLY A 6 -3.49 11.00 26.81
CA GLY A 6 -3.40 10.03 27.90
C GLY A 6 -3.48 8.57 27.44
N SER A 7 -3.87 7.67 28.35
CA SER A 7 -3.99 6.25 28.04
C SER A 7 -5.16 5.99 27.10
N TYR A 8 -4.94 5.11 26.12
CA TYR A 8 -5.95 4.64 25.19
C TYR A 8 -5.84 3.12 25.04
N ASP A 9 -6.93 2.49 24.63
CA ASP A 9 -6.96 1.07 24.29
C ASP A 9 -6.29 0.86 22.93
N ARG A 10 -5.09 0.28 22.95
CA ARG A 10 -4.29 0.01 21.75
C ARG A 10 -4.93 -1.01 20.83
N GLU A 11 -5.58 -2.03 21.38
CA GLU A 11 -6.24 -3.05 20.56
C GLU A 11 -7.46 -2.48 19.86
N ARG A 12 -8.21 -1.60 20.54
CA ARG A 12 -9.30 -0.87 19.91
C ARG A 12 -8.80 0.05 18.79
N LEU A 13 -7.67 0.73 19.00
CA LEU A 13 -7.04 1.55 17.96
C LEU A 13 -6.61 0.69 16.76
N ASP A 14 -5.93 -0.43 16.99
CA ASP A 14 -5.47 -1.31 15.91
C ASP A 14 -6.64 -1.92 15.13
N ARG A 15 -7.71 -2.36 15.80
CA ARG A 15 -8.94 -2.82 15.13
C ARG A 15 -9.56 -1.72 14.26
N TRP A 16 -9.59 -0.49 14.75
CA TRP A 16 -10.12 0.62 13.99
C TRP A 16 -9.23 0.97 12.78
N LEU A 17 -7.92 1.10 12.96
CA LEU A 17 -6.99 1.46 11.88
C LEU A 17 -6.90 0.39 10.79
N TRP A 18 -6.88 -0.89 11.16
CA TRP A 18 -6.52 -1.97 10.24
C TRP A 18 -7.67 -2.88 9.86
N HIS A 19 -8.84 -2.80 10.50
CA HIS A 19 -9.95 -3.75 10.27
C HIS A 19 -11.35 -3.10 10.16
N SER A 20 -11.52 -1.80 10.40
CA SER A 20 -12.84 -1.15 10.32
C SER A 20 -13.33 -0.92 8.89
N GLY A 21 -12.41 -0.76 7.93
CA GLY A 21 -12.71 -0.24 6.59
C GLY A 21 -12.87 1.29 6.52
N GLU A 22 -12.80 2.00 7.65
CA GLU A 22 -12.89 3.46 7.72
C GLU A 22 -11.55 4.15 7.43
N MET A 23 -10.45 3.42 7.62
CA MET A 23 -9.08 3.92 7.50
C MET A 23 -8.27 3.01 6.56
N PHE A 24 -7.30 3.58 5.86
CA PHE A 24 -6.34 2.81 5.06
C PHE A 24 -4.98 3.49 4.98
N GLU A 25 -3.92 2.70 4.76
CA GLU A 25 -2.57 3.23 4.55
C GLU A 25 -2.34 3.52 3.06
N THR A 26 -1.80 4.69 2.74
CA THR A 26 -1.50 5.14 1.37
C THR A 26 -0.33 6.12 1.34
N TRP A 27 0.14 6.44 0.14
CA TRP A 27 1.11 7.51 -0.07
C TRP A 27 0.40 8.86 -0.17
N ALA A 28 0.40 9.60 0.94
CA ALA A 28 0.01 11.01 0.98
C ALA A 28 1.27 11.90 0.89
N HIS A 29 1.67 12.56 1.98
CA HIS A 29 3.01 13.17 2.10
C HIS A 29 4.09 12.08 2.17
N GLU A 30 3.83 11.04 2.97
CA GLU A 30 4.59 9.80 3.12
C GLU A 30 3.61 8.62 3.27
N ALA A 31 4.09 7.42 3.57
CA ALA A 31 3.22 6.33 4.01
C ALA A 31 2.42 6.76 5.26
N SER A 32 1.12 6.98 5.06
CA SER A 32 0.22 7.61 6.03
C SER A 32 -1.09 6.83 6.12
N VAL A 33 -1.66 6.73 7.31
CA VAL A 33 -3.01 6.20 7.51
C VAL A 33 -4.00 7.36 7.42
N VAL A 34 -4.99 7.24 6.55
CA VAL A 34 -5.97 8.30 6.25
C VAL A 34 -7.40 7.74 6.21
N PRO A 35 -8.44 8.57 6.39
CA PRO A 35 -9.82 8.16 6.17
C PRO A 35 -10.02 7.66 4.74
N VAL A 36 -10.82 6.61 4.60
CA VAL A 36 -11.09 5.96 3.31
C VAL A 36 -11.73 6.91 2.28
N ASP A 37 -12.50 7.89 2.75
CA ASP A 37 -13.15 8.90 1.89
C ASP A 37 -12.16 9.82 1.16
N LEU A 38 -10.89 9.87 1.60
CA LEU A 38 -9.83 10.59 0.89
C LEU A 38 -9.26 9.80 -0.29
N GLU A 39 -9.61 8.53 -0.44
CA GLU A 39 -9.07 7.68 -1.52
C GLU A 39 -9.28 8.28 -2.92
N PRO A 40 -10.47 8.79 -3.31
CA PRO A 40 -10.67 9.41 -4.61
C PRO A 40 -9.78 10.64 -4.84
N LEU A 41 -9.54 11.44 -3.78
CA LEU A 41 -8.68 12.63 -3.83
C LEU A 41 -7.19 12.29 -3.94
N LEU A 42 -6.79 11.05 -3.66
CA LEU A 42 -5.39 10.62 -3.67
C LEU A 42 -5.01 9.79 -4.92
N ARG A 43 -5.98 9.45 -5.78
CA ARG A 43 -5.74 8.62 -6.98
C ARG A 43 -4.77 9.23 -7.97
N TRP A 44 -4.73 10.56 -8.11
CA TRP A 44 -3.77 11.25 -8.97
C TRP A 44 -2.30 10.92 -8.63
N ARG A 45 -1.99 10.67 -7.35
CA ARG A 45 -0.64 10.25 -6.92
C ARG A 45 -0.29 8.84 -7.42
N LYS A 46 -1.27 7.94 -7.43
CA LYS A 46 -1.15 6.58 -7.97
C LYS A 46 -0.95 6.62 -9.48
N GLU A 47 -1.74 7.44 -10.17
CA GLU A 47 -1.63 7.64 -11.62
C GLU A 47 -0.28 8.24 -12.04
N ARG A 48 0.22 9.24 -11.32
CA ARG A 48 1.58 9.77 -11.49
C ARG A 48 2.64 8.69 -11.28
N THR A 49 2.51 7.89 -10.22
CA THR A 49 3.43 6.77 -9.97
C THR A 49 3.40 5.76 -11.13
N ALA A 50 2.22 5.40 -11.63
CA ALA A 50 2.07 4.49 -12.77
C ALA A 50 2.69 5.04 -14.06
N ARG A 51 2.71 6.37 -14.23
CA ARG A 51 3.46 7.08 -15.29
C ARG A 51 4.97 7.17 -15.05
N GLY A 52 5.45 6.66 -13.92
CA GLY A 52 6.86 6.63 -13.55
C GLY A 52 7.34 7.85 -12.76
N GLU A 53 6.45 8.74 -12.29
CA GLU A 53 6.80 9.89 -11.44
C GLU A 53 7.08 9.42 -9.99
N THR A 54 8.18 8.69 -9.83
CA THR A 54 8.68 8.15 -8.55
C THR A 54 10.20 7.97 -8.62
N TRP A 55 10.80 7.47 -7.54
CA TRP A 55 12.24 7.20 -7.48
C TRP A 55 12.65 6.05 -8.41
N GLY A 56 13.91 6.08 -8.86
CA GLY A 56 14.43 5.23 -9.94
C GLY A 56 14.16 3.74 -9.75
N SER A 57 14.54 3.15 -8.62
CA SER A 57 14.40 1.69 -8.43
C SER A 57 12.95 1.20 -8.47
N LEU A 58 11.98 1.99 -8.00
CA LEU A 58 10.57 1.60 -8.08
C LEU A 58 10.02 1.75 -9.50
N ARG A 59 10.41 2.83 -10.19
CA ARG A 59 10.10 3.03 -11.61
C ARG A 59 10.65 1.89 -12.45
N ASP A 60 11.91 1.52 -12.22
CA ASP A 60 12.58 0.43 -12.93
C ASP A 60 11.88 -0.90 -12.69
N MET A 61 11.43 -1.17 -11.45
CA MET A 61 10.64 -2.35 -11.13
C MET A 61 9.30 -2.38 -11.89
N GLY A 62 8.55 -1.27 -11.88
CA GLY A 62 7.27 -1.16 -12.59
C GLY A 62 7.41 -1.22 -14.12
N ALA A 63 8.55 -0.80 -14.66
CA ALA A 63 8.84 -0.83 -16.09
C ALA A 63 9.27 -2.23 -16.59
N ARG A 64 9.58 -3.18 -15.70
CA ARG A 64 9.98 -4.54 -16.12
C ARG A 64 8.85 -5.20 -16.89
N ARG A 65 9.20 -5.79 -18.04
CA ARG A 65 8.28 -6.51 -18.93
C ARG A 65 8.43 -8.03 -18.84
N ASP A 66 9.03 -8.52 -17.75
CA ASP A 66 9.28 -9.94 -17.50
C ASP A 66 8.10 -10.66 -16.81
N GLY A 67 6.99 -9.95 -16.58
CA GLY A 67 5.79 -10.49 -15.91
C GLY A 67 5.94 -10.65 -14.40
N TYR A 68 7.07 -10.28 -13.80
CA TYR A 68 7.31 -10.54 -12.37
C TYR A 68 6.34 -9.80 -11.46
N VAL A 69 6.13 -8.49 -11.70
CA VAL A 69 5.20 -7.68 -10.90
C VAL A 69 3.76 -8.21 -11.01
N ALA A 70 3.35 -8.65 -12.20
CA ALA A 70 2.03 -9.25 -12.42
C ALA A 70 1.89 -10.56 -11.64
N GLY A 71 2.89 -11.44 -11.68
CA GLY A 71 2.88 -12.68 -10.89
C GLY A 71 2.81 -12.44 -9.37
N ILE A 72 3.42 -11.36 -8.88
CA ILE A 72 3.30 -10.98 -7.45
C ILE A 72 1.88 -10.48 -7.13
N LEU A 73 1.23 -9.76 -8.04
CA LEU A 73 -0.17 -9.35 -7.87
C LEU A 73 -1.10 -10.58 -7.86
N ASP A 74 -0.93 -11.49 -8.83
CA ASP A 74 -1.70 -12.74 -8.92
C ASP A 74 -1.57 -13.59 -7.63
N GLU A 75 -0.37 -13.60 -7.03
CA GLU A 75 -0.13 -14.29 -5.78
C GLU A 75 -0.91 -13.67 -4.61
N VAL A 76 -1.00 -12.33 -4.52
CA VAL A 76 -1.82 -11.63 -3.52
C VAL A 76 -3.31 -11.89 -3.76
N GLU A 77 -3.76 -11.85 -5.01
CA GLU A 77 -5.16 -12.09 -5.38
C GLU A 77 -5.60 -13.53 -5.04
N SER A 78 -4.73 -14.52 -5.30
CA SER A 78 -5.06 -15.93 -5.10
C SER A 78 -4.92 -16.41 -3.66
N ARG A 79 -3.94 -15.90 -2.91
CA ARG A 79 -3.65 -16.35 -1.53
C ARG A 79 -4.26 -15.44 -0.47
N GLY A 80 -4.74 -14.26 -0.84
CA GLY A 80 -5.17 -13.22 0.09
C GLY A 80 -3.99 -12.52 0.77
N PRO A 81 -4.21 -11.90 1.95
CA PRO A 81 -3.22 -11.07 2.61
C PRO A 81 -1.90 -11.81 2.91
N LEU A 82 -0.77 -11.29 2.43
CA LEU A 82 0.55 -11.91 2.62
C LEU A 82 1.66 -10.90 2.90
N ARG A 83 2.71 -11.34 3.59
CA ARG A 83 3.92 -10.56 3.90
C ARG A 83 4.95 -10.76 2.79
N SER A 84 5.87 -9.81 2.65
CA SER A 84 6.97 -9.94 1.68
C SER A 84 7.85 -11.19 1.90
N SER A 85 7.91 -11.71 3.13
CA SER A 85 8.64 -12.94 3.47
C SER A 85 7.90 -14.22 3.08
N GLU A 86 6.61 -14.13 2.74
CA GLU A 86 5.74 -15.27 2.42
C GLU A 86 5.58 -15.46 0.90
N LEU A 87 6.18 -14.57 0.11
CA LEU A 87 6.25 -14.68 -1.35
C LEU A 87 6.96 -15.97 -1.75
N VAL A 88 6.42 -16.65 -2.77
CA VAL A 88 7.02 -17.88 -3.31
C VAL A 88 8.40 -17.63 -3.91
N ASP A 89 8.56 -16.55 -4.69
CA ASP A 89 9.84 -16.11 -5.25
C ASP A 89 10.19 -14.69 -4.78
N PRO A 90 10.80 -14.53 -3.59
CA PRO A 90 11.12 -13.21 -3.06
C PRO A 90 12.28 -12.53 -3.79
N ARG A 91 13.09 -13.25 -4.60
CA ARG A 91 14.30 -12.74 -5.28
C ARG A 91 15.19 -11.87 -4.40
N PRO A 92 15.84 -12.45 -3.36
CA PRO A 92 16.72 -11.69 -2.47
C PRO A 92 17.93 -11.14 -3.23
N ARG A 93 18.31 -9.89 -2.96
CA ARG A 93 19.48 -9.25 -3.61
C ARG A 93 20.75 -9.60 -2.84
N SER A 94 21.81 -10.01 -3.55
CA SER A 94 23.07 -10.44 -2.95
C SER A 94 23.78 -9.32 -2.17
N GLY A 95 24.55 -9.68 -1.14
CA GLY A 95 25.42 -8.75 -0.40
C GLY A 95 24.76 -7.92 0.69
N THR A 96 23.48 -8.15 1.01
CA THR A 96 22.78 -7.39 2.05
C THR A 96 22.48 -8.29 3.26
N TRP A 97 23.33 -8.21 4.30
CA TRP A 97 23.19 -8.97 5.57
C TRP A 97 21.95 -8.59 6.38
N TRP A 98 21.26 -7.50 6.00
CA TRP A 98 19.94 -7.13 6.50
C TRP A 98 18.94 -7.48 5.41
N GLY A 99 18.12 -8.52 5.63
CA GLY A 99 17.18 -9.11 4.65
C GLY A 99 16.03 -8.22 4.16
N GLY A 100 16.25 -6.90 4.04
CA GLY A 100 15.24 -5.90 3.71
C GLY A 100 15.17 -5.47 2.24
N ARG A 101 16.00 -6.01 1.34
CA ARG A 101 15.97 -5.64 -0.09
C ARG A 101 15.87 -6.88 -0.97
N SER A 102 14.64 -7.21 -1.35
CA SER A 102 14.35 -8.25 -2.33
C SER A 102 13.56 -7.61 -3.47
N ASP A 103 13.68 -8.16 -4.68
CA ASP A 103 12.89 -7.66 -5.81
C ASP A 103 11.39 -7.88 -5.55
N GLY A 104 11.00 -8.95 -4.85
CA GLY A 104 9.60 -9.19 -4.46
C GLY A 104 9.04 -8.14 -3.52
N ARG A 105 9.82 -7.67 -2.53
CA ARG A 105 9.41 -6.55 -1.68
C ARG A 105 9.25 -5.26 -2.49
N LEU A 106 10.18 -4.98 -3.40
CA LEU A 106 10.12 -3.79 -4.24
C LEU A 106 8.93 -3.84 -5.22
N ALA A 107 8.57 -5.03 -5.70
CA ALA A 107 7.36 -5.25 -6.49
C ALA A 107 6.09 -4.99 -5.67
N LEU A 108 6.00 -5.49 -4.43
CA LEU A 108 4.90 -5.18 -3.51
C LEU A 108 4.82 -3.67 -3.18
N ASP A 109 5.96 -3.00 -2.99
CA ASP A 109 6.00 -1.54 -2.79
C ASP A 109 5.52 -0.78 -4.04
N TRP A 110 5.81 -1.29 -5.24
CA TRP A 110 5.29 -0.72 -6.50
C TRP A 110 3.78 -0.89 -6.58
N LEU A 111 3.27 -2.11 -6.41
CA LEU A 111 1.82 -2.40 -6.43
C LEU A 111 1.06 -1.58 -5.39
N PHE A 112 1.66 -1.37 -4.21
CA PHE A 112 1.09 -0.52 -3.17
C PHE A 112 1.01 0.94 -3.62
N ARG A 113 2.09 1.46 -4.21
CA ARG A 113 2.16 2.87 -4.63
C ARG A 113 1.29 3.17 -5.85
N THR A 114 1.04 2.18 -6.72
CA THR A 114 0.07 2.28 -7.82
C THR A 114 -1.36 1.95 -7.39
N GLY A 115 -1.57 1.51 -6.14
CA GLY A 115 -2.90 1.21 -5.59
C GLY A 115 -3.54 -0.07 -6.14
N GLN A 116 -2.74 -1.03 -6.60
CA GLN A 116 -3.22 -2.37 -6.96
C GLN A 116 -3.36 -3.26 -5.74
N VAL A 117 -2.52 -3.03 -4.72
CA VAL A 117 -2.66 -3.63 -3.39
C VAL A 117 -2.67 -2.51 -2.34
N GLY A 118 -3.23 -2.79 -1.18
CA GLY A 118 -3.05 -1.96 0.00
C GLY A 118 -2.35 -2.74 1.12
N VAL A 119 -2.42 -2.21 2.34
CA VAL A 119 -1.64 -2.70 3.48
C VAL A 119 -2.51 -2.88 4.71
N ARG A 120 -2.27 -3.97 5.44
CA ARG A 120 -2.63 -4.09 6.86
C ARG A 120 -1.40 -4.27 7.71
N ARG A 121 -1.54 -3.95 8.99
CA ARG A 121 -0.51 -4.20 10.00
C ARG A 121 -1.07 -5.02 11.14
N ASP A 122 -0.25 -5.92 11.66
CA ASP A 122 -0.57 -6.63 12.89
C ASP A 122 -0.13 -5.83 14.14
N VAL A 123 -0.41 -6.37 15.32
CA VAL A 123 -0.03 -5.80 16.62
C VAL A 123 1.49 -5.66 16.83
N ARG A 124 2.30 -6.32 15.98
CA ARG A 124 3.77 -6.21 15.94
C ARG A 124 4.24 -5.25 14.85
N PHE A 125 3.30 -4.51 14.25
CA PHE A 125 3.53 -3.56 13.16
C PHE A 125 4.08 -4.19 11.88
N GLN A 126 3.91 -5.51 11.72
CA GLN A 126 4.35 -6.24 10.53
C GLN A 126 3.35 -6.01 9.40
N ARG A 127 3.89 -5.67 8.23
CA ARG A 127 3.14 -5.30 7.03
C ARG A 127 2.73 -6.54 6.23
N SER A 128 1.44 -6.72 6.03
CA SER A 128 0.87 -7.60 5.01
C SER A 128 0.25 -6.78 3.88
N TYR A 129 0.18 -7.36 2.69
CA TYR A 129 -0.35 -6.76 1.48
C TYR A 129 -1.60 -7.53 1.07
N GLU A 130 -2.66 -6.81 0.72
CA GLU A 130 -3.96 -7.34 0.33
C GLU A 130 -4.45 -6.60 -0.91
N THR A 131 -5.33 -7.22 -1.69
CA THR A 131 -5.91 -6.57 -2.86
C THR A 131 -6.60 -5.26 -2.48
N PHE A 132 -6.52 -4.27 -3.38
CA PHE A 132 -7.06 -2.94 -3.06
C PHE A 132 -8.59 -2.96 -2.85
N ASP A 133 -9.31 -3.86 -3.53
CA ASP A 133 -10.75 -4.05 -3.41
C ASP A 133 -11.21 -4.75 -2.11
N GLY A 134 -10.34 -5.55 -1.49
CA GLY A 134 -10.56 -6.12 -0.15
C GLY A 134 -10.37 -5.11 0.98
N LEU A 135 -9.62 -4.04 0.72
CA LEU A 135 -9.34 -2.98 1.68
C LEU A 135 -10.29 -1.80 1.57
N ILE A 136 -10.63 -1.38 0.34
CA ILE A 136 -11.41 -0.18 0.10
C ILE A 136 -12.85 -0.55 -0.25
N PRO A 137 -13.85 -0.03 0.50
CA PRO A 137 -15.27 -0.27 0.22
C PRO A 137 -15.65 0.04 -1.22
N ALA A 138 -16.59 -0.73 -1.76
CA ALA A 138 -17.02 -0.60 -3.14
C ALA A 138 -17.60 0.80 -3.43
N GLU A 139 -18.30 1.36 -2.46
CA GLU A 139 -18.90 2.69 -2.50
C GLU A 139 -17.83 3.74 -2.78
N THR A 140 -16.71 3.71 -2.02
CA THR A 140 -15.57 4.62 -2.24
C THR A 140 -14.90 4.37 -3.59
N ARG A 141 -14.70 3.10 -3.98
CA ARG A 141 -14.05 2.76 -5.27
C ARG A 141 -14.87 3.26 -6.47
N THR A 142 -16.19 3.32 -6.36
CA THR A 142 -17.09 3.77 -7.43
C THR A 142 -17.19 5.30 -7.56
N VAL A 143 -16.75 6.06 -6.55
CA VAL A 143 -16.69 7.53 -6.63
C VAL A 143 -15.71 7.94 -7.74
N ALA A 144 -16.09 8.88 -8.59
CA ALA A 144 -15.21 9.40 -9.64
C ALA A 144 -14.01 10.14 -9.03
N SER A 145 -12.84 9.98 -9.63
CA SER A 145 -11.68 10.79 -9.28
C SER A 145 -11.91 12.23 -9.76
N PRO A 146 -11.81 13.25 -8.88
CA PRO A 146 -11.83 14.63 -9.36
C PRO A 146 -10.54 14.94 -10.15
N PRO A 147 -10.54 16.02 -10.94
CA PRO A 147 -9.32 16.54 -11.56
C PRO A 147 -8.21 16.76 -10.54
N GLU A 148 -6.96 16.55 -10.95
CA GLU A 148 -5.81 16.59 -10.04
C GLU A 148 -5.69 17.91 -9.28
N ASP A 149 -5.95 19.04 -9.93
CA ASP A 149 -5.86 20.38 -9.34
C ASP A 149 -6.99 20.64 -8.32
N GLU A 150 -8.18 20.09 -8.54
CA GLU A 150 -9.27 20.10 -7.57
C GLU A 150 -8.97 19.21 -6.37
N ALA A 151 -8.45 18.01 -6.63
CA ALA A 151 -8.04 17.08 -5.59
C ALA A 151 -6.97 17.69 -4.67
N GLN A 152 -5.99 18.39 -5.24
CA GLN A 152 -4.94 19.09 -4.48
C GLN A 152 -5.48 20.25 -3.63
N ARG A 153 -6.51 20.96 -4.09
CA ARG A 153 -7.14 22.05 -3.32
C ARG A 153 -7.98 21.54 -2.15
N ALA A 154 -8.44 20.29 -2.22
CA ALA A 154 -9.27 19.65 -1.20
C ALA A 154 -8.48 18.88 -0.12
N LEU A 155 -7.16 18.70 -0.30
CA LEU A 155 -6.23 18.03 0.63
C LEU A 155 -5.45 19.05 1.48
#